data_AF-A0A2U3PHU9-F1
#
_entry.id   AF-A0A2U3PHU9-F1
#
_cell.length_a   1.000
_cell.length_b   1.000
_cell.length_c   1.000
_cell.angle_alpha   90.00
_cell.angle_beta   90.00
_cell.angle_gamma   90.00
#
_symmetry.space_group_name_H-M   'P 1'
#
loop_
_entity.id
_entity.type
_entity.pdbx_description
1 polymer ?
#
loop_
_entity_poly.entity_id
_entity_poly.type
_entity_poly.pdbx_seq_one_letter_code
_entity_poly.pdbx_strand_id
1 'polypeptide(L)'
;MAHCAESRRVRRDLDKQLAASAAASGRPLVWSAQDRVVLDLISTQIDRKNELFADRAVADDMKIRVKISAELRLLEASIARLLKQVSTEVPRPMSRRSQKAQAAALTRWNHGA
;
A
#
# COMPACT_ATOMS: atom_id res chain seq x y z
N MET A 1 16.14 -3.94 -13.27
CA MET A 1 16.62 -2.55 -13.09
C MET A 1 16.33 -2.14 -11.65
N ALA A 2 17.17 -1.29 -11.05
CA ALA A 2 16.92 -0.81 -9.69
C ALA A 2 15.88 0.33 -9.72
N HIS A 3 14.86 0.28 -8.85
CA HIS A 3 13.87 1.35 -8.69
C HIS A 3 14.53 2.69 -8.35
N CYS A 4 13.90 3.82 -8.67
CA CYS A 4 14.43 5.15 -8.40
C CYS A 4 14.53 5.46 -6.88
N ALA A 5 15.24 6.52 -6.53
CA ALA A 5 15.49 6.87 -5.13
C ALA A 5 14.21 7.16 -4.33
N GLU A 6 13.22 7.82 -4.95
CA GLU A 6 11.91 8.11 -4.34
C GLU A 6 11.15 6.81 -4.05
N SER A 7 11.06 5.93 -5.05
CA SER A 7 10.41 4.61 -4.94
C SER A 7 11.00 3.78 -3.79
N ARG A 8 12.34 3.67 -3.73
CA ARG A 8 13.03 2.98 -2.62
C ARG A 8 12.78 3.63 -1.27
N ARG A 9 12.66 4.97 -1.21
CA ARG A 9 12.35 5.69 0.04
C ARG A 9 10.96 5.32 0.53
N VAL A 10 9.94 5.40 -0.34
CA VAL A 10 8.56 5.02 0.00
C VAL A 10 8.51 3.58 0.49
N ARG A 11 9.18 2.65 -0.19
CA ARG A 11 9.25 1.25 0.25
C ARG A 11 9.80 1.10 1.65
N ARG A 12 10.93 1.75 1.95
CA ARG A 12 11.53 1.71 3.30
C ARG A 12 10.62 2.30 4.36
N ASP A 13 9.90 3.37 4.05
CA ASP A 13 9.01 4.00 5.02
C ASP A 13 7.79 3.13 5.33
N LEU A 14 7.26 2.39 4.33
CA LEU A 14 6.23 1.36 4.56
C LEU A 14 6.78 0.18 5.37
N ASP A 15 7.99 -0.29 5.07
CA ASP A 15 8.62 -1.37 5.86
C ASP A 15 8.82 -0.96 7.33
N LYS A 16 9.18 0.31 7.59
CA LYS A 16 9.25 0.87 8.96
C LYS A 16 7.88 0.90 9.65
N GLN A 17 6.83 1.27 8.93
CA GLN A 17 5.47 1.27 9.49
C GLN A 17 5.03 -0.14 9.87
N LEU A 18 5.30 -1.14 9.02
CA LEU A 18 5.01 -2.53 9.33
C LEU A 18 5.79 -3.02 10.56
N ALA A 19 7.07 -2.67 10.65
CA ALA A 19 7.91 -3.02 11.80
C ALA A 19 7.41 -2.39 13.11
N ALA A 20 6.97 -1.12 13.06
CA ALA A 20 6.36 -0.46 14.21
C ALA A 20 5.07 -1.15 14.65
N SER A 21 4.21 -1.55 13.71
CA SER A 21 2.99 -2.32 14.00
C SER A 21 3.28 -3.71 14.55
N ALA A 22 4.33 -4.37 14.07
CA ALA A 22 4.78 -5.66 14.59
C ALA A 22 5.22 -5.54 16.06
N ALA A 23 6.02 -4.51 16.36
CA ALA A 23 6.46 -4.21 17.73
C ALA A 23 5.27 -3.90 18.65
N ALA A 24 4.33 -3.06 18.20
CA ALA A 24 3.15 -2.67 18.98
C ALA A 24 2.19 -3.84 19.25
N SER A 25 2.07 -4.79 18.32
CA SER A 25 1.21 -5.96 18.47
C SER A 25 1.88 -7.15 19.16
N GLY A 26 3.19 -7.10 19.39
CA GLY A 26 3.97 -8.20 19.97
C GLY A 26 4.02 -9.44 19.07
N ARG A 27 3.75 -9.29 17.77
CA ARG A 27 3.74 -10.38 16.78
C ARG A 27 4.62 -10.05 15.60
N PRO A 28 5.35 -11.02 15.02
CA PRO A 28 6.06 -10.80 13.77
C PRO A 28 5.03 -10.55 12.66
N LEU A 29 5.13 -9.40 11.99
CA LEU A 29 4.35 -9.10 10.79
C LEU A 29 5.26 -9.14 9.57
N VAL A 30 4.75 -9.70 8.49
CA VAL A 30 5.42 -9.77 7.20
C VAL A 30 4.43 -9.42 6.10
N TRP A 31 4.91 -8.78 5.05
CA TRP A 31 4.10 -8.54 3.85
C TRP A 31 3.66 -9.86 3.23
N SER A 32 2.37 -9.99 2.98
CA SER A 32 1.81 -11.10 2.23
C SER A 32 2.32 -11.09 0.77
N ALA A 33 2.12 -12.19 0.05
CA ALA A 33 2.43 -12.22 -1.38
C ALA A 33 1.66 -11.15 -2.16
N GLN A 34 0.39 -10.91 -1.82
CA GLN A 34 -0.42 -9.87 -2.43
C GLN A 34 0.13 -8.47 -2.13
N ASP A 35 0.48 -8.18 -0.87
CA ASP A 35 1.07 -6.88 -0.50
C ASP A 35 2.36 -6.62 -1.27
N ARG A 36 3.21 -7.64 -1.45
CA ARG A 36 4.45 -7.51 -2.20
C ARG A 36 4.20 -7.11 -3.66
N VAL A 37 3.20 -7.69 -4.31
CA VAL A 37 2.80 -7.32 -5.68
C VAL A 37 2.29 -5.89 -5.74
N VAL A 38 1.46 -5.47 -4.78
CA VAL A 38 0.95 -4.09 -4.73
C VAL A 38 2.09 -3.10 -4.49
N LEU A 39 3.02 -3.41 -3.58
CA LEU A 39 4.17 -2.57 -3.28
C LEU A 39 5.15 -2.46 -4.46
N ASP A 40 5.32 -3.53 -5.24
CA ASP A 40 6.09 -3.51 -6.49
C ASP A 40 5.40 -2.61 -7.53
N LEU A 41 4.08 -2.74 -7.69
CA LEU A 41 3.30 -1.89 -8.60
C LEU A 41 3.38 -0.40 -8.23
N ILE A 42 3.31 -0.08 -6.92
CA ILE A 42 3.54 1.29 -6.42
C ILE A 42 4.94 1.76 -6.82
N SER A 43 5.96 0.92 -6.64
CA SER A 43 7.35 1.24 -6.93
C SER A 43 7.55 1.54 -8.43
N THR A 44 6.98 0.72 -9.32
CA THR A 44 6.99 0.94 -10.77
C THR A 44 6.27 2.22 -11.17
N GLN A 45 5.13 2.54 -10.56
CA GLN A 45 4.40 3.76 -10.88
C GLN A 45 5.14 5.03 -10.42
N ILE A 46 5.83 4.97 -9.28
CA ILE A 46 6.69 6.07 -8.82
C ILE A 46 7.88 6.26 -9.76
N ASP A 47 8.50 5.17 -10.23
CA ASP A 47 9.58 5.25 -11.22
C ASP A 47 9.10 5.94 -12.50
N ARG A 48 7.96 5.50 -13.03
CA ARG A 48 7.37 6.11 -14.24
C ARG A 48 7.00 7.58 -14.02
N LYS A 49 6.49 7.93 -12.85
CA LYS A 49 6.19 9.32 -12.47
C LYS A 49 7.46 10.16 -12.51
N ASN A 50 8.57 9.65 -11.95
CA ASN A 50 9.84 10.35 -11.92
C ASN A 50 10.43 10.55 -13.33
N GLU A 51 10.34 9.54 -14.20
CA GLU A 51 10.70 9.67 -15.63
C GLU A 51 9.89 10.78 -16.31
N LEU A 52 8.56 10.78 -16.14
CA LEU A 52 7.69 11.78 -16.75
C LEU A 52 7.94 13.20 -16.21
N PHE A 53 8.33 13.35 -14.95
CA PHE A 53 8.76 14.64 -14.41
C PHE A 53 10.02 15.15 -15.12
N ALA A 54 10.99 14.27 -15.37
CA ALA A 54 12.19 14.61 -16.13
C ALA A 54 11.84 14.98 -17.58
N ASP A 55 11.02 14.17 -18.26
CA ASP A 55 10.58 14.42 -19.64
C ASP A 55 9.82 15.76 -19.76
N ARG A 56 8.96 16.07 -18.78
CA ARG A 56 8.21 17.34 -18.74
C ARG A 56 9.14 18.54 -18.59
N ALA A 57 10.23 18.41 -17.84
CA ALA A 57 11.17 19.50 -17.60
C ALA A 57 11.91 19.90 -18.89
N VAL A 58 12.24 18.91 -19.73
CA VAL A 58 13.00 19.11 -20.98
C VAL A 58 12.15 19.28 -22.23
N ALA A 59 10.83 19.02 -22.17
CA ALA A 59 9.95 19.18 -23.32
C ALA A 59 9.79 20.65 -23.74
N ASP A 60 10.07 21.00 -24.99
CA ASP A 60 9.90 22.38 -25.48
C ASP A 60 8.47 22.68 -25.99
N ASP A 61 7.75 21.65 -26.46
CA ASP A 61 6.37 21.80 -26.92
C ASP A 61 5.37 21.85 -25.75
N MET A 62 4.62 22.95 -25.66
CA MET A 62 3.54 23.14 -24.69
C MET A 62 2.50 22.02 -24.74
N LYS A 63 2.14 21.53 -25.92
CA LYS A 63 1.16 20.45 -26.09
C LYS A 63 1.66 19.15 -25.45
N ILE A 64 2.97 18.87 -25.56
CA ILE A 64 3.60 17.72 -24.90
C ILE A 64 3.58 17.92 -23.38
N ARG A 65 3.95 19.12 -22.88
CA ARG A 65 3.90 19.42 -21.44
C ARG A 65 2.50 19.22 -20.85
N VAL A 66 1.44 19.60 -21.56
CA VAL A 66 0.05 19.40 -21.12
C VAL A 66 -0.29 17.91 -21.05
N LYS A 67 0.07 17.12 -22.06
CA LYS A 67 -0.16 15.66 -22.07
C LYS A 67 0.57 14.96 -20.92
N ILE A 68 1.85 15.29 -20.70
CA ILE A 68 2.62 14.71 -19.59
C ILE A 68 2.00 15.12 -18.25
N SER A 69 1.53 16.36 -18.12
CA SER A 69 0.85 16.81 -16.90
C SER A 69 -0.47 16.07 -16.64
N ALA A 70 -1.18 15.61 -17.67
CA ALA A 70 -2.36 14.78 -17.51
C ALA A 70 -1.98 13.38 -17.02
N GLU A 71 -0.95 12.77 -17.62
CA GLU A 71 -0.45 11.46 -17.23
C GLU A 71 0.08 11.44 -15.78
N LEU A 72 0.82 12.48 -15.38
CA LEU A 72 1.30 12.62 -13.99
C LEU A 72 0.15 12.58 -12.97
N ARG A 73 -0.97 13.27 -13.25
CA ARG A 73 -2.14 13.24 -12.35
C ARG A 73 -2.80 11.87 -12.30
N LEU A 74 -2.83 11.14 -13.42
CA LEU A 74 -3.34 9.77 -13.45
C LEU A 74 -2.48 8.83 -12.60
N LEU A 75 -1.15 8.95 -12.69
CA LEU A 75 -0.21 8.20 -11.87
C LEU A 75 -0.34 8.55 -10.39
N GLU A 76 -0.42 9.83 -10.04
CA GLU A 76 -0.61 10.28 -8.65
C GLU A 76 -1.90 9.70 -8.05
N ALA A 77 -3.01 9.76 -8.79
CA ALA A 77 -4.28 9.18 -8.35
C ALA A 77 -4.21 7.65 -8.22
N SER A 78 -3.49 6.98 -9.13
CA SER A 78 -3.27 5.54 -9.08
C SER A 78 -2.42 5.11 -7.88
N ILE A 79 -1.29 5.79 -7.65
CA ILE A 79 -0.42 5.57 -6.48
C ILE A 79 -1.21 5.77 -5.19
N ALA A 80 -2.01 6.85 -5.09
CA ALA A 80 -2.83 7.10 -3.91
C ALA A 80 -3.87 5.99 -3.66
N ARG A 81 -4.45 5.40 -4.71
CA ARG A 81 -5.38 4.26 -4.56
C ARG A 81 -4.66 2.99 -4.11
N LEU A 82 -3.49 2.69 -4.68
CA LEU A 82 -2.70 1.51 -4.31
C LEU A 82 -2.19 1.60 -2.87
N LEU A 83 -1.72 2.79 -2.44
CA LEU A 83 -1.30 3.02 -1.06
C LEU A 83 -2.42 2.75 -0.05
N LYS A 84 -3.67 3.05 -0.39
CA LYS A 84 -4.83 2.74 0.48
C LYS A 84 -5.10 1.24 0.62
N GLN A 85 -4.63 0.41 -0.31
CA GLN A 85 -4.79 -1.05 -0.23
C GLN A 85 -3.75 -1.68 0.69
N VAL A 86 -2.61 -1.02 0.88
CA VAL A 86 -1.55 -1.47 1.78
C VAL A 86 -1.92 -1.06 3.21
N SER A 87 -2.32 -2.02 4.04
CA SER A 87 -2.58 -1.78 5.46
C SER A 87 -1.45 -2.32 6.33
N THR A 88 -0.89 -1.45 7.17
CA THR A 88 0.03 -1.84 8.25
C THR A 88 -0.67 -1.91 9.61
N GLU A 89 -1.98 -1.64 9.68
CA GLU A 89 -2.71 -1.65 10.94
C GLU A 89 -3.04 -3.08 11.36
N VAL A 90 -2.70 -3.42 12.61
CA VAL A 90 -3.17 -4.67 13.21
C VAL A 90 -4.60 -4.42 13.73
N PRO A 91 -5.60 -5.22 13.30
CA PRO A 91 -6.95 -5.08 13.81
C PRO A 91 -6.96 -5.13 15.33
N ARG A 92 -7.64 -4.17 15.97
CA ARG A 92 -7.80 -4.19 17.42
C ARG A 92 -8.39 -5.54 17.84
N PRO A 93 -7.85 -6.19 18.89
CA PRO A 93 -8.40 -7.44 19.36
C PRO A 93 -9.89 -7.26 19.67
N MET A 94 -10.72 -8.21 19.24
CA MET A 94 -12.16 -8.17 19.52
C MET A 94 -12.39 -8.00 21.03
N SER A 95 -13.37 -7.19 21.41
CA SER A 95 -13.74 -7.05 22.83
C SER A 95 -14.07 -8.41 23.45
N ARG A 96 -13.84 -8.61 24.75
CA ARG A 96 -14.20 -9.86 25.45
C ARG A 96 -15.68 -10.22 25.24
N ARG A 97 -16.56 -9.22 25.14
CA ARG A 97 -17.98 -9.38 24.83
C ARG A 97 -18.19 -9.95 23.42
N SER A 98 -17.51 -9.40 22.42
CA SER A 98 -17.58 -9.87 21.03
C SER A 98 -16.99 -11.27 20.88
N GLN A 99 -15.88 -11.58 21.56
CA GLN A 99 -15.29 -12.92 21.58
C GLN A 99 -16.27 -13.95 22.18
N LYS A 100 -16.91 -13.64 23.31
CA LYS A 100 -17.91 -14.52 23.94
C LYS A 100 -19.13 -14.74 23.04
N ALA A 101 -19.59 -13.69 22.35
CA ALA A 101 -20.71 -13.79 21.41
C ALA A 101 -20.37 -14.66 20.21
N GLN A 102 -19.16 -14.52 19.63
CA GLN A 102 -18.69 -15.36 18.53
C GLN A 102 -18.57 -16.82 18.96
N ALA A 103 -17.98 -17.10 20.13
CA ALA A 103 -17.88 -18.45 20.67
C ALA A 103 -19.27 -19.08 20.86
N ALA A 104 -20.22 -18.35 21.46
CA ALA A 104 -21.59 -18.84 21.63
C ALA A 104 -22.31 -19.09 20.28
N ALA A 105 -22.09 -18.25 19.27
CA ALA A 105 -22.64 -18.46 17.93
C ALA A 105 -22.05 -19.71 17.26
N LEU A 106 -20.73 -19.90 17.32
CA LEU A 106 -20.05 -21.10 16.81
C LEU A 106 -20.54 -22.37 17.50
N THR A 107 -20.70 -22.35 18.83
CA THR A 107 -21.26 -23.47 19.59
C THR A 107 -22.70 -23.78 19.16
N ARG A 108 -23.54 -22.76 18.93
CA ARG A 108 -24.92 -22.97 18.44
C ARG A 108 -24.96 -23.62 17.05
N TRP A 109 -24.05 -23.24 16.17
CA TRP A 109 -24.02 -23.75 14.81
C TRP A 109 -23.43 -25.17 14.74
N ASN A 110 -22.44 -25.48 15.58
CA ASN A 110 -21.88 -26.83 15.70
C ASN A 110 -22.79 -27.84 16.42
N HIS A 111 -23.87 -27.39 17.06
CA HIS A 111 -24.88 -28.26 17.69
C HIS A 111 -26.17 -28.36 16.87
N GLY A 112 -26.20 -27.76 15.67
CA GLY A 112 -27.34 -27.78 14.75
C GLY A 112 -27.11 -28.56 13.45
N ALA A 113 -25.99 -29.29 13.35
CA ALA A 113 -25.69 -30.26 12.29
C ALA A 113 -25.64 -31.66 12.89
#